data_AF-A0A2V8LSF2-F1
#
_entry.id   AF-A0A2V8LSF2-F1
#
_cell.length_a   1.000
_cell.length_b   1.000
_cell.length_c   1.000
_cell.angle_alpha   90.00
_cell.angle_beta   90.00
_cell.angle_gamma   90.00
#
_symmetry.space_group_name_H-M   'P 1'
#
loop_
_entity.id
_entity.type
_entity.pdbx_description
1 polymer ?
#
loop_
_entity_poly.entity_id
_entity_poly.type
_entity_poly.pdbx_seq_one_letter_code
_entity_poly.pdbx_strand_id
1 'polypeptide(L)'
;MKKATKRLLGGIALSAGALGAIGAVLMRNNTGSRRQRRREKSRVADMWARPGMKVVFRAELMPGREASERTFRIDSLLPSGRVLLEGVTGEHARREFEPIR
;
A
#
# COMPACT_ATOMS: atom_id res chain seq x y z
N MET A 1 -3.07 24.74 -59.24
CA MET A 1 -4.34 25.39 -58.83
C MET A 1 -4.68 25.05 -57.38
N LYS A 2 -4.85 26.09 -56.56
CA LYS A 2 -5.69 26.23 -55.34
C LYS A 2 -5.43 25.27 -54.15
N LYS A 3 -4.65 25.73 -53.14
CA LYS A 3 -5.06 26.33 -51.82
C LYS A 3 -5.40 25.25 -50.76
N ALA A 4 -4.48 24.93 -49.84
CA ALA A 4 -4.20 25.61 -48.56
C ALA A 4 -5.26 25.36 -47.46
N THR A 5 -5.02 24.39 -46.59
CA THR A 5 -5.75 24.25 -45.31
C THR A 5 -4.83 24.72 -44.17
N LYS A 6 -5.04 25.98 -43.79
CA LYS A 6 -4.36 26.68 -42.71
C LYS A 6 -4.62 25.97 -41.38
N ARG A 7 -3.59 25.40 -40.76
CA ARG A 7 -3.59 25.13 -39.32
C ARG A 7 -3.31 26.46 -38.63
N LEU A 8 -4.35 27.05 -38.05
CA LEU A 8 -4.24 28.27 -37.27
C LEU A 8 -3.33 28.01 -36.07
N LEU A 9 -2.13 28.58 -36.15
CA LEU A 9 -1.33 28.98 -35.00
C LEU A 9 -2.23 29.80 -34.06
N GLY A 10 -2.76 29.14 -33.03
CA GLY A 10 -3.31 29.82 -31.87
C GLY A 10 -2.15 30.46 -31.13
N GLY A 11 -1.92 31.75 -31.40
CA GLY A 11 -0.87 32.55 -30.79
C GLY A 11 -1.05 32.62 -29.28
N ILE A 12 -0.01 32.25 -28.54
CA ILE A 12 0.13 32.64 -27.14
C ILE A 12 0.68 34.08 -27.18
N ALA A 13 -0.21 35.04 -26.91
CA ALA A 13 0.19 36.41 -26.66
C ALA A 13 1.07 36.42 -25.40
N LEU A 14 2.38 36.62 -25.58
CA LEU A 14 3.29 36.95 -24.50
C LEU A 14 3.04 38.42 -24.14
N SER A 15 1.99 38.67 -23.37
CA SER A 15 1.81 39.95 -22.69
C SER A 15 2.96 40.13 -21.70
N ALA A 16 3.86 41.04 -22.04
CA ALA A 16 4.94 41.50 -21.18
C ALA A 16 4.33 42.11 -19.90
N GLY A 17 4.43 41.38 -18.79
CA GLY A 17 3.97 41.83 -17.48
C GLY A 17 3.56 40.66 -16.59
N ALA A 18 4.48 40.24 -15.72
CA ALA A 18 4.28 39.31 -14.60
C ALA A 18 3.96 37.83 -14.95
N LEU A 19 4.98 37.00 -15.22
CA LEU A 19 4.82 35.54 -15.33
C LEU A 19 5.89 34.77 -14.55
N GLY A 20 5.88 34.91 -13.22
CA GLY A 20 6.61 34.04 -12.30
C GLY A 20 5.83 32.81 -11.83
N ALA A 21 4.58 32.59 -12.26
CA ALA A 21 3.68 31.62 -11.61
C ALA A 21 3.09 30.52 -12.51
N ILE A 22 3.14 30.63 -13.85
CA ILE A 22 2.43 29.68 -14.74
C ILE A 22 3.27 28.43 -15.09
N GLY A 23 4.60 28.49 -14.93
CA GLY A 23 5.48 27.32 -15.12
C GLY A 23 5.25 26.16 -14.13
N ALA A 24 4.57 26.41 -13.00
CA ALA A 24 4.30 25.39 -11.98
C ALA A 24 3.10 24.48 -12.32
N VAL A 25 2.24 24.86 -13.26
CA VAL A 25 0.99 24.13 -13.51
C VAL A 25 1.16 22.95 -14.48
N LEU A 26 2.22 22.93 -15.29
CA LEU A 26 2.38 21.92 -16.35
C LEU A 26 3.34 20.74 -16.03
N MET A 27 3.95 20.70 -14.84
CA MET A 27 4.77 19.56 -14.40
C MET A 27 3.98 18.61 -13.51
N ARG A 28 2.96 17.94 -14.06
CA ARG A 28 2.28 16.87 -13.32
C ARG A 28 1.69 15.80 -14.22
N ASN A 29 2.51 14.87 -14.72
CA ASN A 29 1.94 13.58 -15.12
C ASN A 29 2.83 12.32 -15.22
N ASN A 30 3.98 12.22 -14.54
CA ASN A 30 4.76 10.96 -14.59
C ASN A 30 5.34 10.43 -13.27
N THR A 31 4.89 10.97 -12.13
CA THR A 31 5.35 10.57 -10.79
C THR A 31 4.36 9.64 -10.05
N GLY A 32 3.16 9.41 -10.59
CA GLY A 32 2.14 8.53 -10.00
C GLY A 32 2.44 7.03 -10.16
N SER A 33 2.97 6.62 -11.32
CA SER A 33 3.18 5.20 -11.66
C SER A 33 4.29 4.53 -10.82
N ARG A 34 5.37 5.26 -10.51
CA ARG A 34 6.44 4.78 -9.60
C ARG A 34 5.97 4.66 -8.15
N ARG A 35 5.16 5.61 -7.68
CA ARG A 35 4.63 5.59 -6.29
C ARG A 35 3.59 4.48 -6.11
N GLN A 36 2.80 4.20 -7.14
CA GLN A 36 1.80 3.14 -7.14
C GLN A 36 2.44 1.75 -7.22
N ARG A 37 3.43 1.53 -8.11
CA ARG A 37 4.21 0.27 -8.14
C ARG A 37 4.97 0.00 -6.84
N ARG A 38 5.45 1.04 -6.14
CA ARG A 38 6.11 0.87 -4.83
C ARG A 38 5.13 0.48 -3.73
N ARG A 39 3.89 1.02 -3.75
CA ARG A 39 2.80 0.62 -2.84
C ARG A 39 2.29 -0.79 -3.09
N GLU A 40 2.28 -1.23 -4.34
CA GLU A 40 1.87 -2.58 -4.71
C GLU A 40 2.94 -3.61 -4.35
N LYS A 41 4.22 -3.30 -4.59
CA LYS A 41 5.35 -4.13 -4.16
C LYS A 41 5.49 -4.19 -2.64
N SER A 42 5.13 -3.12 -1.91
CA SER A 42 5.05 -3.18 -0.44
C SER A 42 3.89 -4.06 0.03
N ARG A 43 2.74 -4.09 -0.65
CA ARG A 43 1.63 -4.98 -0.25
C ARG A 43 1.99 -6.47 -0.33
N VAL A 44 2.81 -6.88 -1.30
CA VAL A 44 3.24 -8.28 -1.44
C VAL A 44 4.43 -8.61 -0.54
N ALA A 45 5.31 -7.64 -0.26
CA ALA A 45 6.47 -7.82 0.62
C ALA A 45 6.17 -7.66 2.12
N ASP A 46 5.02 -7.09 2.48
CA ASP A 46 4.66 -6.74 3.88
C ASP A 46 3.53 -7.64 4.45
N MET A 47 3.31 -8.82 3.84
CA MET A 47 2.42 -9.84 4.39
C MET A 47 3.20 -10.74 5.36
N TRP A 48 3.25 -10.30 6.62
CA TRP A 48 3.88 -11.02 7.75
C TRP A 48 3.18 -12.35 8.11
N ALA A 49 2.05 -12.64 7.49
CA ALA A 49 1.17 -13.76 7.78
C ALA A 49 0.64 -14.38 6.49
N ARG A 50 0.38 -15.70 6.51
CA ARG A 50 -0.22 -16.47 5.41
C ARG A 50 -1.16 -17.54 5.99
N PRO A 51 -2.25 -17.91 5.30
CA PRO A 51 -3.06 -19.08 5.66
C PRO A 51 -2.21 -20.33 5.89
N GLY A 52 -2.53 -21.11 6.92
CA GLY A 52 -1.82 -22.30 7.37
C GLY A 52 -0.53 -22.05 8.16
N MET A 53 -0.02 -20.82 8.21
CA MET A 53 1.19 -20.49 8.95
C MET A 53 0.95 -20.55 10.46
N LYS A 54 1.90 -21.15 11.21
CA LYS A 54 1.85 -21.18 12.67
C LYS A 54 2.29 -19.84 13.25
N VAL A 55 1.57 -19.37 14.25
CA VAL A 55 1.89 -18.20 15.07
C VAL A 55 1.76 -18.56 16.54
N VAL A 56 2.59 -17.93 17.38
CA VAL A 56 2.57 -18.17 18.83
C VAL A 56 2.16 -16.88 19.50
N PHE A 57 1.08 -16.90 20.28
CA PHE A 57 0.72 -15.74 21.10
C PHE A 57 1.79 -15.47 22.14
N ARG A 58 2.09 -14.20 22.39
CA ARG A 58 3.05 -13.84 23.43
C ARG A 58 2.58 -14.28 24.80
N ALA A 59 3.53 -14.65 25.65
CA ALA A 59 3.25 -15.16 26.99
C ALA A 59 2.47 -14.15 27.85
N GLU A 60 2.64 -12.85 27.61
CA GLU A 60 1.93 -11.82 28.39
C GLU A 60 0.42 -11.77 28.08
N LEU A 61 -0.01 -12.26 26.91
CA LEU A 61 -1.42 -12.30 26.53
C LEU A 61 -2.13 -13.59 26.95
N MET A 62 -1.37 -14.67 27.17
CA MET A 62 -1.89 -15.96 27.60
C MET A 62 -1.04 -16.52 28.75
N PRO A 63 -1.09 -15.89 29.94
CA PRO A 63 -0.28 -16.33 31.08
C PRO A 63 -0.70 -17.73 31.55
N GLY A 64 0.26 -18.49 32.09
CA GLY A 64 0.02 -19.85 32.59
C GLY A 64 -0.16 -20.91 31.49
N ARG A 65 0.02 -20.55 30.21
CA ARG A 65 -0.03 -21.50 29.08
C ARG A 65 1.34 -21.75 28.48
N GLU A 66 1.59 -23.00 28.13
CA GLU A 66 2.82 -23.37 27.43
C GLU A 66 2.84 -22.85 25.99
N ALA A 67 4.03 -22.77 25.39
CA ALA A 67 4.17 -22.32 24.00
C ALA A 67 3.33 -23.15 23.02
N SER A 68 3.22 -24.46 23.25
CA SER A 68 2.40 -25.38 22.46
C SER A 68 0.91 -25.00 22.48
N GLU A 69 0.39 -24.61 23.65
CA GLU A 69 -1.00 -24.20 23.85
C GLU A 69 -1.29 -22.79 23.35
N ARG A 70 -0.23 -21.97 23.17
CA ARG A 70 -0.27 -20.63 22.59
C ARG A 70 -0.05 -20.63 21.08
N THR A 71 0.19 -21.79 20.47
CA THR A 71 0.47 -21.92 19.04
C THR A 71 -0.82 -22.19 18.27
N PHE A 72 -1.12 -21.34 17.29
CA PHE A 72 -2.29 -21.45 16.43
C PHE A 72 -1.89 -21.37 14.97
N ARG A 73 -2.80 -21.79 14.08
CA ARG A 73 -2.66 -21.61 12.64
C ARG A 73 -3.50 -20.43 12.17
N ILE A 74 -2.95 -19.66 11.25
CA ILE A 74 -3.68 -18.59 10.56
C ILE A 74 -4.68 -19.24 9.60
N ASP A 75 -5.96 -18.89 9.72
CA ASP A 75 -7.00 -19.24 8.76
C ASP A 75 -6.94 -18.29 7.55
N SER A 76 -7.05 -16.99 7.81
CA SER A 76 -7.10 -15.97 6.76
C SER A 76 -6.46 -14.65 7.18
N LEU A 77 -5.92 -13.93 6.19
CA LEU A 77 -5.35 -12.58 6.36
C LEU A 77 -6.35 -11.54 5.85
N LEU A 78 -6.74 -10.62 6.72
CA LEU A 78 -7.72 -9.58 6.40
C LEU A 78 -7.06 -8.39 5.69
N PRO A 79 -7.82 -7.60 4.90
CA PRO A 79 -7.32 -6.36 4.29
C PRO A 79 -6.80 -5.33 5.31
N SER A 80 -7.24 -5.43 6.58
CA SER A 80 -6.77 -4.61 7.70
C SER A 80 -5.34 -4.93 8.15
N GLY A 81 -4.78 -6.06 7.71
CA GLY A 81 -3.49 -6.58 8.16
C GLY A 81 -3.57 -7.43 9.44
N ARG A 82 -4.79 -7.66 9.96
CA ARG A 82 -5.10 -8.61 11.04
C ARG A 82 -5.34 -10.02 10.50
N VAL A 83 -5.24 -11.02 11.37
CA VAL A 83 -5.46 -12.43 11.02
C VAL A 83 -6.64 -13.00 11.78
N LEU A 84 -7.34 -13.94 11.13
CA LEU A 84 -8.22 -14.90 11.78
C LEU A 84 -7.42 -16.19 12.03
N LEU A 85 -7.73 -16.89 13.12
CA LEU A 85 -7.03 -18.09 13.53
C LEU A 85 -7.99 -19.29 13.53
N GLU A 86 -7.45 -20.48 13.24
CA GLU A 86 -8.20 -21.73 13.35
C GLU A 86 -8.62 -21.97 14.80
N GLY A 87 -9.94 -22.14 15.04
CA GLY A 87 -10.48 -22.50 16.36
C GLY A 87 -10.46 -21.40 17.41
N VAL A 88 -10.11 -20.15 17.05
CA VAL A 88 -10.10 -19.00 17.96
C VAL A 88 -10.97 -17.89 17.38
N THR A 89 -11.84 -17.33 18.21
CA THR A 89 -12.73 -16.24 17.81
C THR A 89 -12.04 -14.89 17.92
N GLY A 90 -12.17 -14.05 16.89
CA GLY A 90 -11.72 -12.66 16.91
C GLY A 90 -10.62 -12.36 15.90
N GLU A 91 -10.34 -11.07 15.72
CA GLU A 91 -9.28 -10.59 14.82
C GLU A 91 -8.01 -10.25 15.62
N HIS A 92 -6.88 -10.81 15.20
CA HIS A 92 -5.62 -10.67 15.92
C HIS A 92 -4.60 -9.85 15.14
N ALA A 93 -3.90 -8.95 15.83
CA ALA A 93 -2.85 -8.13 15.25
C ALA A 93 -1.46 -8.77 15.41
N ARG A 94 -0.55 -8.50 14.48
CA ARG A 94 0.86 -8.98 14.50
C ARG A 94 1.54 -8.89 15.87
N ARG A 95 1.33 -7.79 16.59
CA ARG A 95 1.98 -7.49 17.88
C ARG A 95 1.59 -8.42 19.02
N GLU A 96 0.50 -9.17 18.86
CA GLU A 96 0.02 -10.16 19.81
C GLU A 96 0.82 -11.46 19.74
N PHE A 97 1.58 -11.64 18.66
CA PHE A 97 2.39 -12.82 18.42
C PHE A 97 3.86 -12.57 18.72
N GLU A 98 4.55 -13.66 19.06
CA GLU A 98 6.00 -13.67 19.13
C GLU A 98 6.61 -13.41 17.74
N PRO A 99 7.80 -12.77 17.65
CA PRO A 99 8.48 -12.59 16.38
C PRO A 99 8.80 -13.93 15.70
N ILE A 100 8.48 -14.05 14.41
CA ILE A 100 8.86 -15.20 13.58
C ILE A 100 10.38 -15.15 13.44
N ARG A 101 11.07 -16.22 13.87
CA ARG A 101 12.51 -16.42 13.71
C ARG A 101 12.82 -17.26 12.48
#